data_AF-A0A5B0SMB4-F1
#
_entry.id   AF-A0A5B0SMB4-F1
#
_cell.length_a   1.000
_cell.length_b   1.000
_cell.length_c   1.000
_cell.angle_alpha   90.00
_cell.angle_beta   90.00
_cell.angle_gamma   90.00
#
_symmetry.space_group_name_H-M   'P 1'
#
loop_
_entity.id
_entity.type
_entity.pdbx_description
1 polymer ?
#
loop_
_entity_poly.entity_id
_entity_poly.type
_entity_poly.pdbx_seq_one_letter_code
_entity_poly.pdbx_strand_id
1 'polypeptide(L)'
;MLQPSELAMVDGELTRPDIRFIRVKMESTLSSCDDLLRIFAPHTTTAASEAVPMIIYSGTRNRTFQVMKVVNEARDTKKHEYDTKDPFIRRYHAVTGDEDKETTITDFGADKVPVISATMALGLGQNLKRVRCVIHMGRGDPAAIVQMVGRCGRDGNTGLGILFMEPTRKNGKNQLSDFTTGGYQDDDTRMDALAVTTCCLRVALALDNK
;
A
#
# COMPACT_ATOMS: atom_id res chain seq x y z
N MET A 1 -11.54 -38.19 -13.22
CA MET A 1 -11.85 -37.02 -12.37
C MET A 1 -11.27 -37.32 -11.01
N LEU A 2 -10.48 -36.41 -10.45
CA LEU A 2 -10.05 -36.50 -9.05
C LEU A 2 -11.29 -36.37 -8.17
N GLN A 3 -11.48 -37.31 -7.24
CA GLN A 3 -12.53 -37.22 -6.23
C GLN A 3 -12.10 -36.20 -5.16
N PRO A 4 -13.00 -35.42 -4.56
CA PRO A 4 -12.64 -34.49 -3.48
C PRO A 4 -11.89 -35.15 -2.30
N SER A 5 -12.11 -36.45 -2.06
CA SER A 5 -11.42 -37.25 -1.06
C SER A 5 -9.96 -37.60 -1.40
N GLU A 6 -9.54 -37.38 -2.66
CA GLU A 6 -8.17 -37.60 -3.12
C GLU A 6 -7.33 -36.31 -3.08
N LEU A 7 -7.93 -35.18 -2.67
CA LEU A 7 -7.27 -33.89 -2.50
C LEU A 7 -6.92 -33.66 -1.03
N ALA A 8 -5.61 -33.60 -0.74
CA ALA A 8 -5.13 -33.12 0.55
C ALA A 8 -5.05 -31.60 0.53
N MET A 9 -5.98 -30.93 1.22
CA MET A 9 -5.92 -29.49 1.44
C MET A 9 -5.00 -29.20 2.62
N VAL A 10 -4.04 -28.29 2.43
CA VAL A 10 -3.16 -27.81 3.50
C VAL A 10 -3.42 -26.33 3.66
N ASP A 11 -3.98 -25.96 4.81
CA ASP A 11 -4.27 -24.57 5.14
C ASP A 11 -3.14 -23.99 5.97
N GLY A 12 -2.60 -22.86 5.50
CA GLY A 12 -1.58 -22.09 6.21
C GLY A 12 -2.20 -20.81 6.78
N GLU A 13 -1.86 -20.48 8.03
CA GLU A 13 -2.29 -19.23 8.63
C GLU A 13 -1.58 -18.04 7.97
N LEU A 14 -2.36 -17.09 7.42
CA LEU A 14 -1.83 -15.89 6.77
C LEU A 14 -1.43 -14.79 7.76
N THR A 15 -1.41 -15.06 9.06
CA THR A 15 -1.07 -14.05 10.07
C THR A 15 0.39 -13.64 9.98
N ARG A 16 0.61 -12.34 9.82
CA ARG A 16 1.92 -11.69 9.85
C ARG A 16 2.02 -10.81 11.10
N PRO A 17 2.32 -11.38 12.27
CA PRO A 17 2.34 -10.64 13.54
C PRO A 17 3.42 -9.54 13.58
N ASP A 18 4.44 -9.70 12.72
CA ASP A 18 5.52 -8.75 12.45
C ASP A 18 5.08 -7.50 11.70
N ILE A 19 3.88 -7.49 11.09
CA ILE A 19 3.32 -6.30 10.44
C ILE A 19 2.41 -5.55 11.42
N ARG A 20 2.67 -4.25 11.56
CA ARG A 20 1.81 -3.29 12.26
C ARG A 20 0.96 -2.55 11.24
N PHE A 21 -0.34 -2.45 11.49
CA PHE A 21 -1.27 -1.72 10.63
C PHE A 21 -1.72 -0.43 11.31
N ILE A 22 -1.70 0.67 10.57
CA ILE A 22 -2.26 1.96 10.97
C ILE A 22 -3.27 2.37 9.91
N ARG A 23 -4.51 2.66 10.33
CA ARG A 23 -5.50 3.28 9.46
C ARG A 23 -5.48 4.78 9.71
N VAL A 24 -5.30 5.56 8.65
CA VAL A 24 -5.31 7.02 8.68
C VAL A 24 -6.53 7.50 7.92
N LYS A 25 -7.35 8.32 8.58
CA LYS A 25 -8.46 9.01 7.91
C LYS A 25 -7.88 10.13 7.04
N MET A 26 -8.28 10.16 5.77
CA MET A 26 -7.85 11.19 4.83
C MET A 26 -8.50 12.54 5.15
N GLU A 27 -7.70 13.60 5.06
CA GLU A 27 -8.12 14.99 5.19
C GLU A 27 -8.27 15.65 3.82
N SER A 28 -7.61 15.09 2.80
CA SER A 28 -7.66 15.56 1.42
C SER A 28 -8.32 14.52 0.49
N THR A 29 -8.60 14.93 -0.74
CA THR A 29 -9.19 14.02 -1.73
C THR A 29 -8.21 12.93 -2.12
N LEU A 30 -8.70 11.72 -2.38
CA LEU A 30 -7.88 10.61 -2.88
C LEU A 30 -7.18 10.95 -4.22
N SER A 31 -7.79 11.81 -5.03
CA SER A 31 -7.17 12.30 -6.27
C SER A 31 -5.99 13.22 -6.04
N SER A 32 -5.99 14.03 -4.96
CA SER A 32 -4.91 14.97 -4.67
C SER A 32 -3.66 14.28 -4.12
N CYS A 33 -3.84 13.23 -3.31
CA CYS A 33 -2.78 12.58 -2.53
C CYS A 33 -2.11 13.48 -1.47
N ASP A 34 -2.65 14.67 -1.19
CA ASP A 34 -2.02 15.68 -0.32
C ASP A 34 -1.84 15.22 1.13
N ASP A 35 -2.59 14.20 1.56
CA ASP A 35 -2.36 13.53 2.84
C ASP A 35 -0.95 12.97 3.01
N LEU A 36 -0.18 12.80 1.92
CA LEU A 36 1.22 12.40 1.96
C LEU A 36 2.17 13.54 2.36
N LEU A 37 1.74 14.81 2.28
CA LEU A 37 2.58 15.95 2.68
C LEU A 37 3.03 15.85 4.14
N ARG A 38 2.18 15.30 5.01
CA ARG A 38 2.50 15.06 6.44
C ARG A 38 3.36 13.82 6.70
N ILE A 39 3.68 13.03 5.68
CA ILE A 39 4.47 11.81 5.82
C ILE A 39 5.95 12.07 5.53
N PHE A 40 6.27 13.03 4.66
CA PHE A 40 7.63 13.30 4.21
C PHE A 40 8.12 14.65 4.71
N ALA A 41 9.34 14.68 5.23
CA ALA A 41 10.03 15.91 5.60
C ALA A 41 10.86 16.45 4.41
N PRO A 42 11.19 17.76 4.38
CA PRO A 42 12.08 18.34 3.37
C PRO A 42 13.43 17.63 3.26
N HIS A 43 14.08 17.72 2.09
CA HIS A 43 15.38 17.08 1.86
C HIS A 43 16.53 17.59 2.72
N THR A 44 16.39 18.81 3.24
CA THR A 44 17.30 19.41 4.20
C THR A 44 17.19 18.80 5.60
N THR A 45 16.06 18.15 5.92
CA THR A 45 15.78 17.56 7.25
C THR A 45 16.03 16.06 7.30
N THR A 46 15.76 15.34 6.21
CA THR A 46 15.96 13.89 6.13
C THR A 46 16.61 13.54 4.80
N ALA A 47 17.81 12.95 4.81
CA ALA A 47 18.45 12.53 3.58
C ALA A 47 17.72 11.32 2.95
N ALA A 48 17.91 11.09 1.65
CA ALA A 48 17.29 9.92 0.98
C ALA A 48 17.74 8.58 1.59
N SER A 49 19.00 8.50 2.05
CA SER A 49 19.58 7.33 2.72
C SER A 49 19.02 7.06 4.12
N GLU A 50 18.39 8.06 4.74
CA GLU A 50 17.78 7.95 6.07
C GLU A 50 16.27 7.69 5.99
N ALA A 51 15.69 7.81 4.79
CA ALA A 51 14.27 7.58 4.58
C ALA A 51 13.93 6.09 4.72
N VAL A 52 12.78 5.82 5.34
CA VAL A 52 12.28 4.45 5.49
C VAL A 52 11.98 3.86 4.12
N PRO A 53 12.55 2.69 3.76
CA PRO A 53 12.29 2.08 2.45
C PRO A 53 10.80 1.72 2.29
N MET A 54 10.16 2.30 1.29
CA MET A 54 8.70 2.37 1.21
C MET A 54 8.16 2.07 -0.19
N ILE A 55 6.98 1.42 -0.23
CA ILE A 55 6.14 1.37 -1.43
C ILE A 55 4.83 2.09 -1.15
N ILE A 56 4.42 2.99 -2.04
CA ILE A 56 3.14 3.70 -1.98
C ILE A 56 2.25 3.17 -3.10
N TYR A 57 1.22 2.41 -2.76
CA TYR A 57 0.25 1.87 -3.71
C TYR A 57 -0.89 2.83 -3.98
N SER A 58 -1.21 2.99 -5.26
CA SER A 58 -2.35 3.77 -5.75
C SER A 58 -3.13 2.98 -6.82
N GLY A 59 -4.44 3.19 -6.87
CA GLY A 59 -5.33 2.44 -7.77
C GLY A 59 -5.16 2.74 -9.27
N THR A 60 -4.51 3.84 -9.66
CA THR A 60 -4.36 4.21 -11.09
C THR A 60 -2.96 4.70 -11.42
N ARG A 61 -2.59 4.57 -12.70
CA ARG A 61 -1.30 5.05 -13.24
C ARG A 61 -1.14 6.57 -13.10
N ASN A 62 -2.24 7.32 -13.23
CA ASN A 62 -2.20 8.78 -13.06
C ASN A 62 -1.96 9.15 -11.59
N ARG A 63 -2.55 8.40 -10.65
CA ARG A 63 -2.32 8.65 -9.23
C ARG A 63 -0.90 8.33 -8.81
N THR A 64 -0.23 7.33 -9.39
CA THR A 64 1.19 7.10 -9.05
C THR A 64 2.06 8.30 -9.44
N PHE A 65 1.72 9.02 -10.50
CA PHE A 65 2.38 10.28 -10.85
C PHE A 65 2.02 11.43 -9.89
N GLN A 66 0.74 11.54 -9.50
CA GLN A 66 0.33 12.54 -8.51
C GLN A 66 1.03 12.33 -7.16
N VAL A 67 1.18 11.08 -6.71
CA VAL A 67 1.98 10.74 -5.53
C VAL A 67 3.42 11.28 -5.66
N MET A 68 4.07 11.12 -6.82
CA MET A 68 5.41 11.66 -7.02
C MET A 68 5.45 13.19 -6.92
N LYS A 69 4.44 13.89 -7.43
CA LYS A 69 4.34 15.34 -7.28
C LYS A 69 4.25 15.76 -5.82
N VAL A 70 3.34 15.15 -5.07
CA VAL A 70 3.13 15.47 -3.65
C VAL A 70 4.35 15.13 -2.82
N VAL A 71 5.00 14.00 -3.08
CA VAL A 71 6.24 13.63 -2.38
C VAL A 71 7.34 14.62 -2.69
N ASN A 72 7.57 14.98 -3.96
CA ASN A 72 8.60 15.96 -4.32
C ASN A 72 8.28 17.38 -3.80
N GLU A 73 7.01 17.74 -3.69
CA GLU A 73 6.59 18.96 -3.02
C GLU A 73 6.96 18.94 -1.53
N ALA A 74 6.60 17.88 -0.79
CA ALA A 74 6.97 17.73 0.62
C ALA A 74 8.48 17.71 0.86
N ARG A 75 9.25 17.25 -0.13
CA ARG A 75 10.71 17.18 -0.11
C ARG A 75 11.40 18.51 -0.46
N ASP A 76 10.67 19.55 -0.86
CA ASP A 76 11.20 20.79 -1.45
C ASP A 76 12.04 20.56 -2.72
N THR A 77 11.67 19.57 -3.53
CA THR A 77 12.34 19.18 -4.79
C THR A 77 11.37 19.28 -5.97
N LYS A 78 10.64 20.39 -6.08
CA LYS A 78 9.62 20.58 -7.14
C LYS A 78 10.19 20.34 -8.54
N LYS A 79 9.40 19.70 -9.41
CA LYS A 79 9.73 19.27 -10.78
C LYS A 79 10.58 18.01 -10.90
N HIS A 80 11.09 17.47 -9.80
CA HIS A 80 11.78 16.18 -9.82
C HIS A 80 10.87 15.01 -10.22
N GLU A 81 9.55 15.17 -10.15
CA GLU A 81 8.62 14.14 -10.65
C GLU A 81 8.80 13.84 -12.15
N TYR A 82 9.47 14.73 -12.90
CA TYR A 82 9.81 14.56 -14.31
C TYR A 82 11.22 13.99 -14.54
N ASP A 83 12.03 13.82 -13.49
CA ASP A 83 13.34 13.18 -13.57
C ASP A 83 13.19 11.66 -13.44
N THR A 84 13.56 10.92 -14.49
CA THR A 84 13.52 9.45 -14.48
C THR A 84 14.54 8.85 -13.53
N LYS A 85 15.55 9.62 -13.11
CA LYS A 85 16.61 9.23 -12.20
C LYS A 85 16.49 9.88 -10.83
N ASP A 86 15.31 10.39 -10.47
CA ASP A 86 15.09 10.98 -9.14
C ASP A 86 15.62 10.04 -8.04
N PRO A 87 16.45 10.55 -7.11
CA PRO A 87 17.11 9.73 -6.10
C PRO A 87 16.19 9.39 -4.91
N PHE A 88 14.98 9.94 -4.83
CA PHE A 88 14.08 9.77 -3.70
C PHE A 88 12.88 8.88 -4.02
N ILE A 89 12.19 9.13 -5.14
CA ILE A 89 10.98 8.41 -5.53
C ILE A 89 10.93 8.08 -7.01
N ARG A 90 10.56 6.82 -7.34
CA ARG A 90 10.35 6.37 -8.72
C ARG A 90 9.00 5.72 -8.93
N ARG A 91 8.53 5.68 -10.18
CA ARG A 91 7.21 5.16 -10.56
C ARG A 91 7.27 3.74 -11.08
N TYR A 92 6.36 2.88 -10.62
CA TYR A 92 6.22 1.52 -11.12
C TYR A 92 4.76 1.18 -11.44
N HIS A 93 4.44 0.97 -12.72
CA HIS A 93 3.12 0.52 -13.13
C HIS A 93 3.20 -0.35 -14.40
N ALA A 94 2.07 -0.92 -14.83
CA ALA A 94 2.03 -1.87 -15.94
C ALA A 94 2.70 -1.38 -17.24
N VAL A 95 2.59 -0.08 -17.55
CA VAL A 95 3.16 0.54 -18.78
C VAL A 95 4.48 1.28 -18.54
N THR A 96 5.15 1.05 -17.41
CA THR A 96 6.53 1.53 -17.21
C THR A 96 7.42 0.72 -18.15
N GLY A 97 8.40 1.35 -18.81
CA GLY A 97 9.35 0.64 -19.67
C GLY A 97 10.08 -0.45 -18.89
N ASP A 98 10.42 -1.56 -19.55
CA ASP A 98 11.00 -2.70 -18.82
C ASP A 98 12.39 -2.39 -18.25
N GLU A 99 13.19 -1.59 -18.96
CA GLU A 99 14.46 -1.06 -18.45
C GLU A 99 14.27 -0.17 -17.21
N ASP A 100 13.25 0.70 -17.21
CA ASP A 100 12.92 1.55 -16.05
C ASP A 100 12.43 0.71 -14.85
N LYS A 101 11.65 -0.35 -15.11
CA LYS A 101 11.21 -1.30 -14.07
C LYS A 101 12.42 -1.99 -13.45
N GLU A 102 13.30 -2.55 -14.27
CA GLU A 102 14.50 -3.26 -13.81
C GLU A 102 15.44 -2.32 -13.03
N THR A 103 15.66 -1.12 -13.56
CA THR A 103 16.49 -0.08 -12.91
C THR A 103 15.89 0.34 -11.58
N THR A 104 14.57 0.54 -11.50
CA THR A 104 13.89 0.90 -10.25
C THR A 104 14.00 -0.21 -9.19
N ILE A 105 13.80 -1.47 -9.57
CA ILE A 105 13.93 -2.61 -8.65
C ILE A 105 15.36 -2.77 -8.17
N THR A 106 16.32 -2.67 -9.08
CA THR A 106 17.76 -2.80 -8.78
C THR A 106 18.22 -1.68 -7.85
N ASP A 107 17.90 -0.43 -8.18
CA ASP A 107 18.31 0.72 -7.38
C ASP A 107 17.60 0.76 -6.02
N PHE A 108 16.34 0.32 -5.94
CA PHE A 108 15.65 0.18 -4.66
C PHE A 108 16.29 -0.90 -3.79
N GLY A 109 16.65 -2.04 -4.37
CA GLY A 109 17.36 -3.12 -3.67
C GLY A 109 18.76 -2.71 -3.21
N ALA A 110 19.43 -1.85 -3.97
CA ALA A 110 20.77 -1.33 -3.70
C ALA A 110 20.79 -0.03 -2.87
N ASP A 111 19.68 0.32 -2.20
CA ASP A 111 19.59 1.48 -1.30
C ASP A 111 19.77 2.86 -1.98
N LYS A 112 19.71 2.93 -3.31
CA LYS A 112 19.88 4.20 -4.06
C LYS A 112 18.60 5.02 -4.17
N VAL A 113 17.43 4.37 -4.06
CA VAL A 113 16.13 5.04 -4.01
C VAL A 113 15.28 4.45 -2.86
N PRO A 114 14.77 5.29 -1.94
CA PRO A 114 14.00 4.82 -0.80
C PRO A 114 12.51 4.59 -1.08
N VAL A 115 11.91 5.23 -2.08
CA VAL A 115 10.44 5.17 -2.30
C VAL A 115 10.08 4.72 -3.71
N ILE A 116 9.10 3.82 -3.80
CA ILE A 116 8.45 3.48 -5.08
C ILE A 116 6.97 3.85 -5.01
N SER A 117 6.51 4.68 -5.95
CA SER A 117 5.09 4.93 -6.20
C SER A 117 4.57 3.91 -7.21
N ALA A 118 3.66 3.04 -6.80
CA ALA A 118 3.29 1.87 -7.57
C ALA A 118 1.78 1.64 -7.72
N THR A 119 1.39 0.94 -8.79
CA THR A 119 0.12 0.22 -8.82
C THR A 119 0.35 -1.24 -8.43
N MET A 120 -0.73 -2.03 -8.36
CA MET A 120 -0.66 -3.49 -8.12
C MET A 120 0.27 -4.25 -9.10
N ALA A 121 0.66 -3.63 -10.22
CA ALA A 121 1.67 -4.18 -11.14
C ALA A 121 3.01 -4.48 -10.44
N LEU A 122 3.37 -3.75 -9.37
CA LEU A 122 4.49 -4.10 -8.50
C LEU A 122 4.06 -5.23 -7.54
N GLY A 123 3.74 -6.39 -8.11
CA GLY A 123 2.98 -7.45 -7.47
C GLY A 123 3.64 -8.82 -7.63
N LEU A 124 3.73 -9.25 -8.87
CA LEU A 124 4.11 -10.62 -9.22
C LEU A 124 5.64 -10.71 -9.44
N GLY A 125 6.27 -11.74 -8.87
CA GLY A 125 7.67 -12.09 -9.12
C GLY A 125 8.74 -11.27 -8.41
N GLN A 126 8.41 -10.12 -7.80
CA GLN A 126 9.40 -9.27 -7.13
C GLN A 126 9.50 -9.56 -5.63
N ASN A 127 10.72 -9.91 -5.18
CA ASN A 127 11.03 -10.14 -3.77
C ASN A 127 11.86 -9.00 -3.16
N LEU A 128 11.18 -7.92 -2.78
CA LEU A 128 11.81 -6.73 -2.21
C LEU A 128 11.96 -6.86 -0.69
N LYS A 129 13.01 -7.53 -0.21
CA LYS A 129 13.25 -7.75 1.23
C LYS A 129 13.46 -6.46 2.05
N ARG A 130 13.95 -5.39 1.41
CA ARG A 130 14.25 -4.09 2.02
C ARG A 130 13.01 -3.30 2.45
N VAL A 131 11.81 -3.61 1.95
CA VAL A 131 10.59 -2.82 2.20
C VAL A 131 10.24 -2.83 3.69
N ARG A 132 10.29 -1.66 4.33
CA ARG A 132 9.91 -1.48 5.74
C ARG A 132 8.53 -0.89 5.92
N CYS A 133 8.08 -0.08 4.97
CA CYS A 133 6.74 0.49 5.00
C CYS A 133 5.99 0.28 3.69
N VAL A 134 4.69 0.02 3.78
CA VAL A 134 3.78 0.07 2.65
C VAL A 134 2.66 1.04 2.99
N ILE A 135 2.42 2.01 2.11
CA ILE A 135 1.27 2.89 2.16
C ILE A 135 0.27 2.45 1.10
N HIS A 136 -0.99 2.28 1.45
CA HIS A 136 -2.06 2.07 0.49
C HIS A 136 -3.01 3.27 0.47
N MET A 137 -3.24 3.83 -0.71
CA MET A 137 -4.08 5.01 -0.91
C MET A 137 -5.51 4.62 -1.32
N GLY A 138 -6.46 4.85 -0.42
CA GLY A 138 -7.90 4.75 -0.68
C GLY A 138 -8.47 3.33 -0.57
N ARG A 139 -9.75 3.22 -0.96
CA ARG A 139 -10.49 1.96 -1.05
C ARG A 139 -9.94 1.07 -2.18
N GLY A 140 -9.90 -0.23 -1.96
CA GLY A 140 -9.52 -1.27 -2.92
C GLY A 140 -9.79 -2.63 -2.30
N ASP A 141 -9.75 -3.72 -3.06
CA ASP A 141 -10.04 -5.07 -2.54
C ASP A 141 -9.23 -5.43 -1.26
N PRO A 142 -9.86 -5.99 -0.19
CA PRO A 142 -9.15 -6.26 1.07
C PRO A 142 -7.99 -7.23 0.89
N ALA A 143 -8.18 -8.30 0.11
CA ALA A 143 -7.16 -9.31 -0.10
C ALA A 143 -5.97 -8.72 -0.88
N ALA A 144 -6.23 -7.89 -1.89
CA ALA A 144 -5.20 -7.17 -2.63
C ALA A 144 -4.42 -6.21 -1.70
N ILE A 145 -5.09 -5.48 -0.82
CA ILE A 145 -4.44 -4.60 0.16
C ILE A 145 -3.54 -5.40 1.09
N VAL A 146 -4.03 -6.52 1.64
CA VAL A 146 -3.24 -7.40 2.51
C VAL A 146 -2.02 -7.95 1.76
N GLN A 147 -2.19 -8.36 0.50
CA GLN A 147 -1.10 -8.84 -0.34
C GLN A 147 -0.04 -7.75 -0.60
N MET A 148 -0.49 -6.51 -0.86
CA MET A 148 0.40 -5.36 -1.07
C MET A 148 1.16 -5.00 0.19
N VAL A 149 0.47 -4.90 1.34
CA VAL A 149 1.10 -4.60 2.63
C VAL A 149 2.03 -5.74 3.07
N GLY A 150 1.69 -7.00 2.77
CA GLY A 150 2.51 -8.19 3.07
C GLY A 150 3.92 -8.19 2.44
N ARG A 151 4.25 -7.19 1.61
CA ARG A 151 5.60 -6.96 1.08
C ARG A 151 6.56 -6.40 2.11
N CYS A 152 6.08 -5.69 3.12
CA CYS A 152 6.96 -5.21 4.18
C CYS A 152 7.36 -6.36 5.13
N GLY A 153 8.53 -6.21 5.76
CA GLY A 153 8.99 -7.13 6.82
C GLY A 153 9.39 -8.53 6.33
N ARG A 154 9.65 -8.73 5.02
CA ARG A 154 10.02 -10.04 4.47
C ARG A 154 11.40 -10.56 4.88
N ASP A 155 12.20 -9.73 5.51
CA ASP A 155 13.47 -10.09 6.15
C ASP A 155 13.31 -10.53 7.62
N GLY A 156 12.07 -10.64 8.11
CA GLY A 156 11.76 -10.98 9.50
C GLY A 156 11.72 -9.78 10.45
N ASN A 157 12.07 -8.58 9.98
CA ASN A 157 11.94 -7.35 10.77
C ASN A 157 10.51 -6.82 10.73
N THR A 158 10.15 -5.98 11.72
CA THR A 158 8.82 -5.38 11.77
C THR A 158 8.54 -4.56 10.52
N GLY A 159 7.38 -4.81 9.89
CA GLY A 159 6.85 -4.04 8.78
C GLY A 159 5.73 -3.09 9.23
N LEU A 160 5.56 -1.97 8.51
CA LEU A 160 4.49 -1.02 8.77
C LEU A 160 3.57 -0.88 7.55
N GLY A 161 2.30 -1.21 7.70
CA GLY A 161 1.24 -0.92 6.75
C GLY A 161 0.46 0.32 7.16
N ILE A 162 0.43 1.35 6.32
CA ILE A 162 -0.40 2.55 6.51
C ILE A 162 -1.52 2.54 5.47
N LEU A 163 -2.76 2.56 5.94
CA LEU A 163 -3.96 2.53 5.12
C LEU A 163 -4.63 3.90 5.16
N PHE A 164 -4.49 4.69 4.10
CA PHE A 164 -5.23 5.95 3.96
C PHE A 164 -6.63 5.65 3.46
N MET A 165 -7.64 6.00 4.27
CA MET A 165 -9.04 5.70 3.99
C MET A 165 -9.86 6.99 3.93
N GLU A 166 -10.64 7.13 2.86
CA GLU A 166 -11.57 8.25 2.69
C GLU A 166 -12.60 8.25 3.83
N PRO A 167 -12.90 9.41 4.44
CA PRO A 167 -13.93 9.55 5.48
C PRO A 167 -15.28 9.02 5.05
N THR A 168 -15.61 9.29 3.79
CA THR A 168 -16.90 9.07 3.18
C THR A 168 -16.65 8.50 1.80
N ARG A 169 -17.18 7.29 1.57
CA ARG A 169 -17.07 6.56 0.32
C ARG A 169 -18.42 6.60 -0.36
N LYS A 170 -18.44 7.06 -1.62
CA LYS A 170 -19.67 7.17 -2.41
C LYS A 170 -20.29 5.77 -2.57
N ASN A 171 -21.57 5.65 -2.24
CA ASN A 171 -22.31 4.37 -2.21
C ASN A 171 -21.74 3.33 -1.23
N GLY A 172 -20.82 3.73 -0.35
CA GLY A 172 -20.25 2.86 0.68
C GLY A 172 -20.96 3.03 2.02
N LYS A 173 -20.75 2.06 2.90
CA LYS A 173 -21.15 2.10 4.31
C LYS A 173 -20.11 2.92 5.09
N ASN A 174 -20.53 4.03 5.71
CA ASN A 174 -19.63 5.04 6.27
C ASN A 174 -19.63 5.11 7.80
N GLN A 175 -20.53 4.39 8.45
CA GLN A 175 -20.65 4.28 9.90
C GLN A 175 -21.11 2.87 10.29
N LEU A 176 -20.88 2.47 11.54
CA LEU A 176 -21.20 1.11 12.01
C LEU A 176 -22.69 0.77 11.87
N SER A 177 -23.58 1.75 12.00
CA SER A 177 -25.03 1.56 11.85
C SER A 177 -25.48 1.27 10.42
N ASP A 178 -24.61 1.46 9.42
CA ASP A 178 -24.92 1.13 8.02
C ASP A 178 -24.78 -0.38 7.74
N PHE A 179 -24.29 -1.17 8.72
CA PHE A 179 -24.08 -2.61 8.60
C PHE A 179 -25.17 -3.38 9.35
N THR A 180 -25.83 -4.30 8.63
CA THR A 180 -26.81 -5.22 9.21
C THR A 180 -26.12 -6.51 9.67
N THR A 181 -26.39 -6.94 10.91
CA THR A 181 -25.90 -8.22 11.43
C THR A 181 -26.39 -9.39 10.57
N GLY A 182 -25.48 -10.28 10.18
CA GLY A 182 -25.80 -11.42 9.30
C GLY A 182 -26.08 -11.05 7.83
N GLY A 183 -25.91 -9.79 7.45
CA GLY A 183 -26.02 -9.36 6.06
C GLY A 183 -24.87 -9.88 5.21
N TYR A 184 -25.13 -10.11 3.92
CA TYR A 184 -24.11 -10.49 2.95
C TYR A 184 -22.94 -9.49 2.91
N GLN A 185 -21.71 -10.02 2.87
CA GLN A 185 -20.47 -9.25 2.88
C GLN A 185 -19.71 -9.53 1.58
N ASP A 186 -19.92 -8.70 0.56
CA ASP A 186 -19.03 -8.63 -0.59
C ASP A 186 -17.73 -7.88 -0.26
N ASP A 187 -16.76 -7.91 -1.17
CA ASP A 187 -15.45 -7.25 -0.99
C ASP A 187 -15.60 -5.75 -0.70
N ASP A 188 -16.58 -5.12 -1.33
CA ASP A 188 -16.92 -3.71 -1.14
C ASP A 188 -17.45 -3.42 0.28
N THR A 189 -18.34 -4.26 0.81
CA THR A 189 -18.82 -4.18 2.19
C THR A 189 -17.68 -4.48 3.18
N ARG A 190 -16.85 -5.49 2.91
CA ARG A 190 -15.69 -5.85 3.74
C ARG A 190 -14.71 -4.70 3.85
N MET A 191 -14.46 -3.98 2.75
CA MET A 191 -13.63 -2.79 2.75
C MET A 191 -14.21 -1.63 3.53
N ASP A 192 -15.50 -1.39 3.39
CA ASP A 192 -16.17 -0.37 4.17
C ASP A 192 -16.12 -0.69 5.67
N ALA A 193 -16.29 -1.97 6.03
CA ALA A 193 -16.13 -2.44 7.41
C ALA A 193 -14.69 -2.21 7.90
N LEU A 194 -13.68 -2.55 7.11
CA LEU A 194 -12.27 -2.31 7.44
C LEU A 194 -11.97 -0.82 7.62
N ALA A 195 -12.64 0.05 6.87
CA ALA A 195 -12.45 1.49 6.94
C ALA A 195 -13.10 2.13 8.18
N VAL A 196 -14.13 1.51 8.78
CA VAL A 196 -14.88 2.08 9.92
C VAL A 196 -14.76 1.29 11.23
N THR A 197 -14.27 0.05 11.18
CA THR A 197 -14.19 -0.82 12.34
C THR A 197 -13.43 -0.18 13.50
N THR A 198 -13.93 -0.39 14.71
CA THR A 198 -13.26 -0.02 15.97
C THR A 198 -12.40 -1.15 16.52
N CYS A 199 -12.46 -2.33 15.89
CA CYS A 199 -11.62 -3.47 16.26
C CYS A 199 -10.15 -3.23 15.86
N CYS A 200 -9.25 -3.95 16.52
CA CYS A 200 -7.88 -4.07 16.07
C CYS A 200 -7.85 -4.58 14.61
N LEU A 201 -7.14 -3.87 13.72
CA LEU A 201 -7.07 -4.22 12.30
C LEU A 201 -6.52 -5.63 12.07
N ARG A 202 -5.62 -6.11 12.94
CA ARG A 202 -5.13 -7.49 12.87
C ARG A 202 -6.25 -8.51 13.11
N VAL A 203 -7.14 -8.23 14.07
CA VAL A 203 -8.30 -9.10 14.35
C VAL A 203 -9.29 -9.01 13.19
N ALA A 204 -9.58 -7.80 12.70
CA ALA A 204 -10.48 -7.60 11.58
C ALA A 204 -10.02 -8.36 10.32
N LEU A 205 -8.73 -8.30 9.98
CA LEU A 205 -8.15 -9.00 8.83
C LEU A 205 -8.03 -10.52 9.04
N ALA A 206 -7.94 -10.99 10.28
CA ALA A 206 -7.87 -12.42 10.58
C ALA A 206 -9.25 -13.10 10.50
N LEU A 207 -10.32 -12.41 10.89
CA LEU A 207 -11.69 -12.91 10.77
C LEU A 207 -12.11 -13.13 9.32
N ASP A 208 -11.54 -12.33 8.42
CA ASP A 208 -11.84 -12.30 7.00
C ASP A 208 -11.17 -13.43 6.19
N ASN A 209 -10.34 -14.25 6.85
CA ASN A 209 -9.62 -15.39 6.26
C ASN A 209 -10.36 -16.74 6.43
N LYS A 210 -11.60 -16.75 6.94
CA LYS A 210 -12.43 -17.95 7.13
C LYS A 210 -13.74 -17.82 6.39
#